data_AF-A0A327JW61-F1
#
_entry.id   AF-A0A327JW61-F1
#
_cell.length_a   1.000
_cell.length_b   1.000
_cell.length_c   1.000
_cell.angle_alpha   90.00
_cell.angle_beta   90.00
_cell.angle_gamma   90.00
#
_symmetry.space_group_name_H-M   'P 1'
#
loop_
_entity.id
_entity.type
_entity.pdbx_description
1 polymer ?
#
loop_
_entity_poly.entity_id
_entity_poly.type
_entity_poly.pdbx_seq_one_letter_code
_entity_poly.pdbx_strand_id
1 'polypeptide(L)' 'LVIKGDVQGSVEAIIGALDKISTDEVAADIVHSGVGGITESDITLAAASNAAVLGFNVRANKQAREAAARDGVEIRYYN' A
#
# COMPACT_ATOMS: atom_id res chain seq x y z
N LEU A 1 5.58 -3.07 -2.28
CA LEU A 1 4.16 -2.68 -2.07
C LEU A 1 3.99 -2.03 -0.71
N VAL A 2 3.16 -1.00 -0.61
CA VAL A 2 2.63 -0.48 0.66
C VAL A 2 1.16 -0.85 0.77
N ILE A 3 0.73 -1.44 1.89
CA ILE A 3 -0.66 -1.89 2.08
C ILE A 3 -1.29 -1.15 3.26
N LYS A 4 -2.43 -0.51 3.03
CA LYS A 4 -3.22 0.16 4.08
C LYS A 4 -4.64 -0.41 4.08
N GLY A 5 -5.13 -0.78 5.26
CA GLY A 5 -6.50 -1.29 5.43
C GLY A 5 -7.25 -0.57 6.55
N ASP A 6 -8.55 -0.69 6.58
CA ASP A 6 -9.41 -0.10 7.62
C ASP A 6 -9.32 -0.88 8.94
N VAL A 7 -9.13 -2.20 8.85
CA VAL A 7 -8.97 -3.10 10.00
C VAL A 7 -7.79 -4.06 9.83
N GLN A 8 -7.17 -4.44 10.94
CA GLN A 8 -5.97 -5.29 10.96
C GLN A 8 -6.18 -6.64 10.27
N GLY A 9 -7.30 -7.32 10.53
CA GLY A 9 -7.56 -8.65 9.95
C GLY A 9 -7.64 -8.65 8.42
N SER A 10 -8.08 -7.55 7.81
CA SER A 10 -8.09 -7.42 6.35
C SER A 10 -6.66 -7.35 5.80
N VAL A 11 -5.81 -6.54 6.43
CA VAL A 11 -4.40 -6.37 6.05
C VAL A 11 -3.67 -7.70 6.15
N GLU A 12 -3.80 -8.41 7.28
CA GLU A 12 -3.18 -9.73 7.48
C GLU A 12 -3.66 -10.76 6.46
N ALA A 13 -4.97 -10.79 6.17
CA ALA A 13 -5.54 -11.70 5.17
C ALA A 13 -5.01 -11.43 3.76
N ILE A 14 -4.86 -10.15 3.38
CA ILE A 14 -4.33 -9.74 2.08
C ILE A 14 -2.85 -10.13 1.97
N ILE A 15 -2.06 -9.86 3.00
CA ILE A 15 -0.63 -10.24 3.03
C ILE A 15 -0.49 -11.75 2.88
N GLY A 16 -1.27 -12.52 3.65
CA GLY A 16 -1.25 -13.98 3.56
C GLY A 16 -1.75 -14.51 2.21
N ALA A 17 -2.65 -13.81 1.54
CA ALA A 17 -3.07 -14.15 0.19
C ALA A 17 -1.98 -13.86 -0.86
N LEU A 18 -1.31 -12.71 -0.75
CA LEU A 18 -0.18 -12.33 -1.62
C LEU A 18 1.01 -13.29 -1.48
N ASP A 19 1.29 -13.74 -0.27
CA ASP A 19 2.34 -14.73 0.00
C ASP A 19 2.02 -16.08 -0.66
N LYS A 20 0.77 -16.54 -0.57
CA LYS A 20 0.34 -17.82 -1.17
C LYS A 20 0.37 -17.85 -2.70
N ILE A 21 0.19 -16.71 -3.35
CA ILE A 21 0.26 -16.60 -4.82
C ILE A 21 1.65 -16.27 -5.32
N SER A 22 2.61 -16.03 -4.42
CA SER A 22 3.99 -15.75 -4.80
C SER A 22 4.63 -17.02 -5.39
N THR A 23 5.51 -16.81 -6.35
CA THR A 23 6.23 -17.84 -7.10
C THR A 23 7.73 -17.56 -6.98
N ASP A 24 8.56 -18.55 -7.29
CA ASP A 24 10.02 -18.37 -7.30
C ASP A 24 10.48 -17.29 -8.30
N GLU A 25 9.68 -17.04 -9.34
CA GLU A 25 9.98 -16.05 -10.38
C GLU A 25 9.44 -14.65 -10.03
N VAL A 26 8.32 -14.57 -9.31
CA VAL A 26 7.68 -13.30 -8.91
C VAL A 26 7.08 -13.43 -7.51
N ALA A 27 7.56 -12.61 -6.59
CA ALA A 27 7.03 -12.50 -5.23
C ALA A 27 6.61 -11.06 -4.90
N ALA A 28 5.56 -10.91 -4.09
CA ALA A 28 5.11 -9.61 -3.63
C ALA A 28 5.97 -9.13 -2.46
N ASP A 29 6.90 -8.20 -2.70
CA ASP A 29 7.66 -7.56 -1.63
C ASP A 29 6.85 -6.45 -0.95
N ILE A 30 6.57 -6.60 0.34
CA ILE A 30 5.76 -5.67 1.13
C ILE A 30 6.69 -4.84 2.01
N VAL A 31 6.92 -3.59 1.62
CA VAL A 31 7.82 -2.66 2.32
C VAL A 31 7.18 -2.05 3.56
N HIS A 32 5.85 -1.92 3.57
CA HIS A 32 5.09 -1.46 4.72
C HIS A 32 3.65 -1.94 4.66
N SER A 33 3.09 -2.27 5.83
CA SER A 33 1.66 -2.52 5.98
C SER A 33 1.15 -1.91 7.27
N GLY A 34 -0.11 -1.47 7.27
CA GLY A 34 -0.72 -0.88 8.47
C GLY A 34 -2.19 -0.60 8.34
N VAL A 35 -2.79 -0.26 9.48
CA VAL A 35 -4.21 0.10 9.58
C VAL A 35 -4.36 1.62 9.54
N GLY A 36 -5.43 2.08 8.89
CA GLY A 36 -5.81 3.49 8.79
C GLY A 36 -5.57 4.08 7.40
N GLY A 37 -5.93 5.36 7.27
CA GLY A 37 -5.81 6.11 6.02
C GLY A 37 -4.37 6.19 5.49
N ILE A 38 -4.24 6.44 4.20
CA ILE A 38 -2.93 6.62 3.54
C ILE A 38 -2.42 8.03 3.84
N THR A 39 -1.20 8.12 4.35
CA THR A 39 -0.53 9.36 4.77
C THR A 39 0.61 9.73 3.82
N GLU A 40 1.12 10.96 3.93
CA GLU A 40 2.28 11.41 3.15
C GLU A 40 3.51 10.54 3.42
N SER A 41 3.75 10.12 4.66
CA SER A 41 4.86 9.22 5.00
C SER A 41 4.78 7.87 4.28
N ASP A 42 3.57 7.33 4.09
CA ASP A 42 3.37 6.09 3.33
C ASP A 42 3.77 6.29 1.86
N ILE A 43 3.47 7.47 1.29
CA ILE A 43 3.84 7.84 -0.08
C ILE A 43 5.35 8.04 -0.20
N THR A 44 5.97 8.76 0.73
CA THR A 44 7.43 8.97 0.74
C THR A 44 8.18 7.65 0.77
N LEU A 45 7.72 6.70 1.60
CA LEU A 45 8.29 5.36 1.65
C LEU A 45 8.06 4.60 0.34
N ALA A 46 6.87 4.69 -0.23
CA ALA A 46 6.54 4.06 -1.50
C ALA A 46 7.42 4.60 -2.64
N ALA A 47 7.64 5.91 -2.70
CA ALA A 47 8.51 6.57 -3.67
C ALA A 47 9.97 6.10 -3.53
N ALA A 48 10.49 6.07 -2.29
CA ALA A 48 11.86 5.64 -2.02
C ALA A 48 12.13 4.18 -2.43
N SER A 49 11.10 3.33 -2.37
CA SER A 49 11.19 1.90 -2.68
C SER A 49 10.61 1.52 -4.04
N ASN A 50 10.22 2.48 -4.88
CA ASN A 50 9.52 2.25 -6.15
C ASN A 50 8.32 1.29 -6.01
N ALA A 51 7.55 1.45 -4.93
CA ALA A 51 6.42 0.61 -4.59
C ALA A 51 5.09 1.31 -4.92
N ALA A 52 4.09 0.52 -5.32
CA ALA A 52 2.69 0.98 -5.37
C ALA A 52 2.02 0.91 -3.99
N VAL A 53 1.04 1.79 -3.76
CA VAL A 53 0.23 1.84 -2.54
C VAL A 53 -1.14 1.24 -2.79
N LEU A 54 -1.53 0.25 -2.00
CA LEU A 54 -2.83 -0.42 -2.07
C LEU A 54 -3.65 -0.06 -0.82
N GLY A 55 -4.81 0.57 -1.01
CA GLY A 55 -5.72 0.96 0.05
C GLY A 55 -7.01 0.14 0.02
N PHE A 56 -7.29 -0.62 1.08
CA PHE A 56 -8.49 -1.43 1.24
C PHE A 56 -9.46 -0.75 2.20
N ASN A 57 -10.62 -0.34 1.70
CA ASN A 57 -11.63 0.43 2.43
C ASN A 57 -11.08 1.70 3.14
N VAL A 58 -9.97 2.25 2.64
CA VAL A 58 -9.32 3.45 3.17
C VAL A 58 -9.09 4.48 2.07
N ARG A 59 -8.88 5.73 2.48
CA ARG A 59 -8.58 6.84 1.57
C ARG A 59 -7.29 7.53 1.96
N ALA A 60 -6.60 8.06 0.96
CA ALA A 60 -5.47 8.96 1.17
C ALA A 60 -5.94 10.34 1.62
N ASN A 61 -5.23 10.93 2.58
CA ASN A 61 -5.46 12.32 2.97
C ASN A 61 -5.01 13.28 1.85
N LYS A 62 -5.28 14.58 2.00
CA LYS A 62 -4.95 15.58 0.96
C LYS A 62 -3.45 15.62 0.65
N GLN A 63 -2.62 15.66 1.69
CA GLN A 63 -1.15 15.71 1.56
C GLN A 63 -0.60 14.48 0.83
N ALA A 64 -1.09 13.29 1.15
CA ALA A 64 -0.72 12.05 0.50
C ALA A 64 -1.07 12.04 -1.00
N ARG A 65 -2.25 12.53 -1.38
CA ARG A 65 -2.62 12.62 -2.81
C ARG A 65 -1.73 13.59 -3.58
N GLU A 66 -1.41 14.73 -2.98
CA GLU A 66 -0.52 15.72 -3.58
C GLU A 66 0.91 15.18 -3.71
N ALA A 67 1.44 14.52 -2.68
CA ALA A 67 2.73 13.85 -2.70
C ALA A 67 2.77 12.75 -3.78
N ALA A 68 1.72 11.93 -3.88
CA ALA A 68 1.68 10.85 -4.85
C ALA A 68 1.68 11.36 -6.30
N ALA A 69 0.93 12.44 -6.57
CA ALA A 69 0.94 13.10 -7.88
C ALA A 69 2.30 13.72 -8.22
N ARG A 70 2.98 14.32 -7.23
CA ARG A 70 4.30 14.94 -7.39
C ARG A 70 5.40 13.91 -7.61
N ASP A 71 5.37 12.82 -6.85
CA ASP A 71 6.45 11.83 -6.78
C ASP A 71 6.19 10.65 -7.73
N GLY A 72 5.07 10.65 -8.46
CA GLY A 72 4.72 9.62 -9.44
C GLY A 72 4.32 8.28 -8.81
N VAL A 73 3.89 8.28 -7.54
CA VAL A 73 3.51 7.07 -6.82
C VAL A 73 2.07 6.68 -7.17
N GLU A 74 1.89 5.43 -7.59
CA GLU A 74 0.56 4.89 -7.88
C GLU A 74 -0.18 4.53 -6.58
N ILE A 75 -1.40 5.07 -6.41
CA ILE A 75 -2.33 4.66 -5.35
C ILE A 75 -3.53 3.94 -5.98
N ARG A 76 -3.76 2.69 -5.56
CA ARG A 76 -4.95 1.91 -5.94
C ARG A 76 -5.87 1.73 -4.74
N TYR A 77 -7.17 1.91 -4.97
CA TYR A 77 -8.20 1.72 -3.96
C TYR A 77 -9.03 0.48 -4.26
N TYR A 78 -9.32 -0.30 -3.21
CA TYR A 78 -10.16 -1.48 -3.25
C TYR A 78 -11.24 -1.36 -2.17
N ASN A 79 -12.46 -1.81 -2.48
CA ASN A 79 -13.60 -1.87 -1.56
C ASN A 79 -14.02 -3.32 -1.36
#